data_AF-A0AAQ3UXR3-F1
#
_entry.id   AF-A0AAQ3UXR3-F1
#
_cell.length_a   1.000
_cell.length_b   1.000
_cell.length_c   1.000
_cell.angle_alpha   90.00
_cell.angle_beta   90.00
_cell.angle_gamma   90.00
#
_symmetry.space_group_name_H-M   'P 1'
#
loop_
_entity.id
_entity.type
_entity.pdbx_description
1 polymer ?
#
loop_
_entity_poly.entity_id
_entity_poly.type
_entity_poly.pdbx_seq_one_letter_code
_entity_poly.pdbx_strand_id
1 'polypeptide(L)'
;MLQPLAVPSWKWEDIHMDFIVGLPRTQKGYDSIWVIIDQLTKSAHFIPVKTIYQFPGSLFVSRFWEHLQTALGTTLIRSSAYHPQTSGQVERVNQILEDMLRACALTYSTKWDECLLLAEFAYNNSYQKSLEMAPFEALYGRRCRTPLNWSEPGERVIFGPDLVTQAEEQVKFIHSNLKRAQSRQKSYSDKRRRPLVFEVDDHVYLRVSPMKGVHRFGLKGKLAPRYVGPFKITEQCGPVAYRLELPPHLAAVHDVYHVSQLKKCLRVPEEAVDTSQI
;
A
#
# COMPACT_ATOMS: atom_id res chain seq x y z
N MET A 1 -7.78 -8.96 -15.40
CA MET A 1 -8.97 -8.37 -14.75
C MET A 1 -8.59 -7.98 -13.32
N LEU A 2 -9.10 -6.88 -12.76
CA LEU A 2 -8.84 -6.54 -11.35
C LEU A 2 -9.64 -7.47 -10.44
N GLN A 3 -8.96 -8.23 -9.57
CA GLN A 3 -9.59 -9.03 -8.52
C GLN A 3 -9.47 -8.24 -7.20
N PRO A 4 -10.54 -7.58 -6.73
CA PRO A 4 -10.51 -6.90 -5.44
C PRO A 4 -10.44 -7.93 -4.32
N LEU A 5 -9.71 -7.60 -3.24
CA LEU A 5 -9.72 -8.38 -2.01
C LEU A 5 -11.14 -8.47 -1.43
N ALA A 6 -11.43 -9.58 -0.75
CA ALA A 6 -12.67 -9.71 0.00
C ALA A 6 -12.79 -8.56 1.02
N VAL A 7 -14.01 -8.06 1.21
CA VAL A 7 -14.26 -7.09 2.26
C VAL A 7 -14.29 -7.85 3.59
N PRO A 8 -13.50 -7.47 4.61
CA PRO A 8 -13.45 -8.17 5.89
C PRO A 8 -14.80 -8.13 6.58
N SER A 9 -15.21 -9.23 7.21
CA SER A 9 -16.49 -9.34 7.91
C SER A 9 -16.60 -8.36 9.07
N TRP A 10 -15.51 -8.13 9.81
CA TRP A 10 -15.50 -7.28 11.00
C TRP A 10 -14.28 -6.35 11.09
N LYS A 11 -14.35 -5.42 12.04
CA LYS A 11 -13.28 -4.44 12.32
C LYS A 11 -12.06 -5.19 12.86
N TRP A 12 -10.86 -4.81 12.42
CA TRP A 12 -9.57 -5.41 12.81
C TRP A 12 -9.34 -6.86 12.38
N GLU A 13 -10.21 -7.41 11.53
CA GLU A 13 -10.00 -8.74 10.96
C GLU A 13 -8.82 -8.74 9.97
N ASP A 14 -8.82 -7.76 9.05
CA ASP A 14 -7.72 -7.56 8.11
C ASP A 14 -7.06 -6.19 8.32
N ILE A 15 -5.78 -6.23 8.66
CA ILE A 15 -4.96 -5.03 8.88
C ILE A 15 -3.91 -4.93 7.80
N HIS A 16 -3.82 -3.75 7.19
CA HIS A 16 -2.73 -3.41 6.30
C HIS A 16 -1.67 -2.61 7.04
N MET A 17 -0.40 -2.98 6.83
CA MET A 17 0.75 -2.34 7.45
C MET A 17 1.76 -1.93 6.38
N ASP A 18 2.35 -0.76 6.54
CA ASP A 18 3.41 -0.26 5.66
C ASP A 18 4.35 0.69 6.41
N PHE A 19 5.52 0.95 5.84
CA PHE A 19 6.48 1.91 6.38
C PHE A 19 6.73 3.05 5.39
N ILE A 20 6.56 4.29 5.85
CA ILE A 20 7.08 5.48 5.17
C ILE A 20 8.49 5.71 5.71
N VAL A 21 9.48 5.55 4.85
CA VAL A 21 10.91 5.63 5.22
C VAL A 21 11.60 6.81 4.52
N GLY A 22 12.75 7.23 5.06
CA GLY A 22 13.56 8.29 4.45
C GLY A 22 13.09 9.71 4.80
N LEU A 23 12.39 9.86 5.94
CA LEU A 23 11.98 11.16 6.45
C LEU A 23 13.16 11.88 7.12
N PRO A 24 13.15 13.23 7.18
CA PRO A 24 14.14 13.98 7.94
C PRO A 24 14.17 13.52 9.40
N ARG A 25 15.37 13.30 9.95
CA ARG A 25 15.49 12.78 11.32
C ARG A 25 15.03 13.83 12.35
N THR A 26 14.14 13.43 13.26
CA THR A 26 13.65 14.29 14.36
C THR A 26 14.65 14.37 15.51
N GLN A 27 14.47 15.32 16.44
CA GLN A 27 15.32 15.42 17.65
C GLN A 27 15.26 14.16 18.52
N LYS A 28 14.11 13.48 18.56
CA LYS A 28 13.93 12.20 19.27
C LYS A 28 14.56 11.02 18.51
N GLY A 29 15.05 11.26 17.30
CA GLY A 29 15.78 10.32 16.46
C GLY A 29 14.91 9.47 15.54
N TYR A 30 13.63 9.79 15.37
CA TYR A 30 12.72 9.11 14.44
C TYR A 30 13.03 9.51 12.99
N ASP A 31 12.94 8.55 12.06
CA ASP A 31 13.26 8.72 10.63
C ASP A 31 12.26 8.02 9.70
N SER A 32 11.27 7.34 10.27
CA SER A 32 10.26 6.57 9.55
C SER A 32 8.93 6.56 10.30
N ILE A 33 7.85 6.24 9.61
CA ILE A 33 6.50 6.08 10.17
C ILE A 33 6.01 4.68 9.85
N TRP A 34 5.51 3.99 10.87
CA TRP A 34 4.73 2.76 10.70
C TRP A 34 3.25 3.14 10.55
N VAL A 35 2.69 2.78 9.40
CA VAL A 35 1.30 3.03 9.05
C VAL A 35 0.52 1.73 9.23
N ILE A 36 -0.54 1.78 10.03
CA ILE A 36 -1.42 0.65 10.30
C ILE A 36 -2.84 1.06 9.91
N ILE A 37 -3.52 0.28 9.07
CA ILE A 37 -4.84 0.63 8.54
C ILE A 37 -5.78 -0.58 8.67
N ASP A 38 -6.92 -0.39 9.32
CA ASP A 38 -8.01 -1.36 9.30
C ASP A 38 -8.71 -1.36 7.94
N GLN A 39 -8.81 -2.53 7.30
CA GLN A 39 -9.39 -2.61 5.95
C GLN A 39 -10.90 -2.36 5.93
N LEU A 40 -11.64 -2.60 7.02
CA LEU A 40 -13.09 -2.38 7.01
C LEU A 40 -13.42 -0.90 7.23
N THR A 41 -12.97 -0.33 8.34
CA THR A 41 -13.30 1.04 8.78
C THR A 41 -12.40 2.10 8.16
N LYS A 42 -11.28 1.70 7.55
CA LYS A 42 -10.22 2.60 7.06
C LYS A 42 -9.61 3.49 8.15
N SER A 43 -9.80 3.12 9.41
CA SER A 43 -9.13 3.76 10.54
C SER A 43 -7.63 3.53 10.40
N ALA A 44 -6.86 4.60 10.53
CA ALA A 44 -5.40 4.56 10.43
C ALA A 44 -4.74 4.95 11.76
N HIS A 45 -3.59 4.32 12.03
CA HIS A 45 -2.67 4.70 13.09
C HIS A 45 -1.30 5.01 12.49
N PHE A 46 -0.69 6.10 12.96
CA PHE A 46 0.62 6.56 12.48
C PHE A 46 1.61 6.61 13.63
N ILE A 47 2.55 5.66 13.65
CA ILE A 47 3.50 5.49 14.76
C ILE A 47 4.88 5.93 14.28
N PRO A 48 5.52 6.94 14.91
CA PRO A 48 6.88 7.30 14.58
C PRO A 48 7.84 6.19 15.03
N VAL A 49 8.69 5.73 14.13
CA VAL A 49 9.65 4.65 14.39
C VAL A 49 11.06 5.06 13.97
N LYS A 50 12.04 4.35 14.52
CA LYS A 50 13.45 4.48 14.16
C LYS A 50 13.81 3.32 13.27
N THR A 51 14.46 3.59 12.15
CA THR A 51 14.90 2.55 11.22
C THR A 51 16.13 1.88 11.80
N ILE A 52 15.95 0.67 12.35
CA ILE A 52 17.04 -0.13 12.90
C ILE A 52 17.57 -1.06 11.78
N TYR A 53 18.38 -0.48 10.87
CA TYR A 53 19.28 -1.11 9.86
C TYR A 53 18.81 -1.58 8.45
N GLN A 54 19.68 -1.20 7.50
CA GLN A 54 20.13 -1.64 6.15
C GLN A 54 19.20 -2.07 5.00
N PHE A 55 17.99 -2.61 5.18
CA PHE A 55 17.15 -2.96 4.01
C PHE A 55 15.64 -2.81 4.30
N PRO A 56 14.94 -1.79 3.74
CA PRO A 56 13.51 -1.57 3.94
C PRO A 56 12.62 -2.77 3.57
N GLY A 57 13.12 -3.68 2.73
CA GLY A 57 12.40 -4.89 2.31
C GLY A 57 12.43 -6.05 3.31
N SER A 58 13.30 -6.03 4.33
CA SER A 58 13.42 -7.16 5.28
C SER A 58 12.62 -6.99 6.58
N LEU A 59 12.05 -5.79 6.81
CA LEU A 59 11.35 -5.47 8.06
C LEU A 59 10.19 -6.43 8.32
N PHE A 60 9.36 -6.76 7.31
CA PHE A 60 8.26 -7.74 7.45
C PHE A 60 8.67 -9.20 7.13
N VAL A 61 9.95 -9.43 6.84
CA VAL A 61 10.49 -10.75 6.42
C VAL A 61 11.35 -11.37 7.52
N SER A 62 11.65 -10.63 8.59
CA SER A 62 12.44 -11.16 9.69
C SER A 62 11.70 -12.28 10.42
N ARG A 63 12.46 -13.28 10.89
CA ARG A 63 11.93 -14.38 11.72
C ARG A 63 11.19 -13.84 12.96
N PHE A 64 11.60 -12.68 13.48
CA PHE A 64 10.92 -12.03 14.59
C PHE A 64 9.43 -11.78 14.29
N TRP A 65 9.09 -11.25 13.11
CA TRP A 65 7.69 -10.98 12.76
C TRP A 65 6.87 -12.25 12.58
N GLU A 66 7.47 -13.32 12.03
CA GLU A 66 6.78 -14.62 11.95
C GLU A 66 6.44 -15.15 13.35
N HIS A 67 7.38 -15.08 14.29
CA HIS A 67 7.18 -15.56 15.65
C HIS A 67 6.22 -14.66 16.44
N LEU A 68 6.30 -13.33 16.27
CA LEU A 68 5.39 -12.38 16.89
C LEU A 68 3.95 -12.63 16.45
N GLN A 69 3.73 -12.79 15.14
CA GLN A 69 2.39 -13.02 14.58
C GLN A 69 1.86 -14.39 15.03
N THR A 70 2.72 -15.42 15.03
CA THR A 70 2.36 -16.74 15.58
C THR A 70 1.97 -16.67 17.06
N ALA A 71 2.71 -15.92 17.87
CA ALA A 71 2.43 -15.74 19.30
C ALA A 71 1.14 -14.95 19.56
N LEU A 72 0.82 -14.00 18.69
CA LEU A 72 -0.43 -13.21 18.74
C LEU A 72 -1.62 -13.97 18.14
N GLY A 73 -1.42 -15.14 17.54
CA GLY A 73 -2.47 -15.91 16.87
C GLY A 73 -2.93 -15.29 15.55
N THR A 74 -2.12 -14.44 14.93
CA THR A 74 -2.43 -13.69 13.71
C THR A 74 -1.64 -14.20 12.51
N THR A 75 -2.23 -14.10 11.31
CA THR A 75 -1.61 -14.56 10.06
C THR A 75 -0.96 -13.41 9.30
N LEU A 76 0.34 -13.52 9.03
CA LEU A 76 1.06 -12.54 8.21
C LEU A 76 0.96 -12.89 6.72
N ILE A 77 0.16 -12.14 5.96
CA ILE A 77 0.12 -12.25 4.51
C ILE A 77 1.15 -11.28 3.91
N ARG A 78 2.21 -11.83 3.31
CA ARG A 78 3.23 -11.03 2.64
C ARG A 78 2.74 -10.60 1.28
N SER A 79 2.50 -9.31 1.10
CA SER A 79 2.39 -8.71 -0.22
C SER A 79 3.75 -8.85 -0.91
N SER A 80 3.83 -9.70 -1.93
CA SER A 80 5.05 -9.79 -2.75
C SER A 80 5.38 -8.39 -3.28
N ALA A 81 6.67 -8.06 -3.36
CA ALA A 81 7.20 -6.73 -3.67
C ALA A 81 6.72 -6.11 -5.01
N TYR A 82 5.86 -6.82 -5.75
CA TYR A 82 5.42 -6.50 -7.09
C TYR A 82 3.95 -6.80 -7.39
N HIS A 83 3.09 -6.94 -6.36
CA HIS A 83 1.63 -6.98 -6.57
C HIS A 83 0.98 -5.60 -6.28
N PRO A 84 0.98 -4.66 -7.24
CA PRO A 84 0.41 -3.31 -7.08
C PRO A 84 -1.12 -3.28 -6.92
N GLN A 85 -1.75 -4.44 -6.76
CA GLN A 85 -3.21 -4.57 -6.69
C GLN A 85 -3.70 -4.61 -5.23
N THR A 86 -2.84 -4.98 -4.26
CA THR A 86 -3.13 -4.95 -2.82
C THR A 86 -2.65 -3.67 -2.13
N SER A 87 -1.63 -2.99 -2.69
CA SER A 87 -1.01 -1.80 -2.09
C SER A 87 -1.76 -0.47 -2.32
N GLY A 88 -2.64 -0.39 -3.32
CA GLY A 88 -3.19 0.91 -3.76
C GLY A 88 -3.99 1.68 -2.71
N GLN A 89 -4.63 1.00 -1.75
CA GLN A 89 -5.33 1.67 -0.65
C GLN A 89 -4.35 2.28 0.35
N VAL A 90 -3.33 1.52 0.75
CA VAL A 90 -2.28 1.98 1.67
C VAL A 90 -1.44 3.07 1.03
N GLU A 91 -1.08 2.91 -0.24
CA GLU A 91 -0.39 3.95 -1.02
C GLU A 91 -1.18 5.26 -1.05
N ARG A 92 -2.51 5.19 -1.15
CA ARG A 92 -3.34 6.40 -1.10
C ARG A 92 -3.33 7.05 0.28
N VAL A 93 -3.35 6.26 1.36
CA VAL A 93 -3.22 6.78 2.73
C VAL A 93 -1.86 7.38 2.96
N ASN A 94 -0.78 6.71 2.52
CA ASN A 94 0.57 7.23 2.61
C ASN A 94 0.70 8.56 1.87
N GLN A 95 0.13 8.69 0.67
CA GLN A 95 0.10 9.97 -0.06
C GLN A 95 -0.64 11.08 0.72
N ILE A 96 -1.81 10.77 1.29
CA ILE A 96 -2.57 11.74 2.09
C ILE A 96 -1.74 12.18 3.31
N LEU A 97 -1.10 11.23 3.98
CA LEU A 97 -0.24 11.50 5.13
C LEU A 97 0.98 12.33 4.71
N GLU A 98 1.66 11.99 3.62
CA GLU A 98 2.77 12.79 3.08
C GLU A 98 2.33 14.22 2.74
N ASP A 99 1.15 14.40 2.16
CA ASP A 99 0.60 15.73 1.86
C ASP A 99 0.30 16.53 3.13
N MET A 100 -0.32 15.89 4.14
CA MET A 100 -0.54 16.50 5.47
C MET A 100 0.77 16.89 6.13
N LEU A 101 1.76 15.98 6.14
CA LEU A 101 3.07 16.23 6.72
C LEU A 101 3.83 17.32 5.97
N ARG A 102 3.68 17.41 4.64
CA ARG A 102 4.29 18.49 3.84
C ARG A 102 3.70 19.85 4.19
N ALA A 103 2.39 19.91 4.42
CA ALA A 103 1.73 21.13 4.93
C ALA A 103 2.23 21.47 6.34
N CYS A 104 2.35 20.48 7.24
CA CYS A 104 2.88 20.68 8.58
C CYS A 104 4.37 21.09 8.57
N ALA A 105 5.18 20.58 7.65
CA ALA A 105 6.60 20.92 7.55
C ALA A 105 6.84 22.41 7.25
N LEU A 106 5.92 23.06 6.54
CA LEU A 106 5.96 24.52 6.32
C LEU A 106 5.88 25.30 7.65
N THR A 107 5.22 24.75 8.67
CA THR A 107 5.00 25.39 9.97
C THR A 107 5.95 24.85 11.06
N TYR A 108 6.27 23.56 11.03
CA TYR A 108 6.95 22.84 12.11
C TYR A 108 8.32 22.26 11.72
N SER A 109 8.78 22.46 10.48
CA SER A 109 10.09 22.06 9.96
C SER A 109 10.42 20.58 10.23
N THR A 110 11.25 20.28 11.24
CA THR A 110 11.75 18.94 11.57
C THR A 110 10.96 18.21 12.66
N LYS A 111 9.88 18.80 13.19
CA LYS A 111 9.04 18.23 14.26
C LYS A 111 7.81 17.49 13.73
N TRP A 112 7.96 16.78 12.62
CA TRP A 112 6.85 16.06 12.01
C TRP A 112 6.28 14.97 12.94
N ASP A 113 7.07 14.43 13.87
CA ASP A 113 6.60 13.45 14.86
C ASP A 113 5.56 14.03 15.82
N GLU A 114 5.66 15.31 16.15
CA GLU A 114 4.67 16.01 16.99
C GLU A 114 3.35 16.23 16.24
N CYS A 115 3.41 16.35 14.91
CA CYS A 115 2.24 16.53 14.06
C CYS A 115 1.49 15.23 13.76
N LEU A 116 2.08 14.06 13.99
CA LEU A 116 1.45 12.78 13.63
C LEU A 116 0.10 12.55 14.31
N LEU A 117 -0.01 12.89 15.60
CA LEU A 117 -1.27 12.74 16.33
C LEU A 117 -2.37 13.63 15.73
N LEU A 118 -2.01 14.84 15.30
CA LEU A 118 -2.94 15.76 14.63
C LEU A 118 -3.30 15.26 13.23
N ALA A 119 -2.35 14.69 12.49
CA ALA A 119 -2.58 14.11 11.17
C ALA A 119 -3.48 12.87 11.25
N GLU A 120 -3.23 11.97 12.21
CA GLU A 120 -4.07 10.81 12.50
C GLU A 120 -5.49 11.24 12.85
N PHE A 121 -5.62 12.22 13.76
CA PHE A 121 -6.90 12.77 14.14
C PHE A 121 -7.63 13.39 12.95
N ALA A 122 -6.96 14.21 12.14
CA ALA A 122 -7.55 14.84 10.96
C ALA A 122 -7.97 13.80 9.91
N TYR A 123 -7.14 12.79 9.65
CA TYR A 123 -7.44 11.72 8.72
C TYR A 123 -8.65 10.89 9.17
N ASN A 124 -8.66 10.42 10.42
CA ASN A 124 -9.73 9.57 10.94
C ASN A 124 -11.07 10.30 11.07
N ASN A 125 -11.06 11.63 11.15
CA ASN A 125 -12.28 12.45 11.18
C ASN A 125 -12.69 13.04 9.84
N SER A 126 -11.90 12.80 8.78
CA SER A 126 -12.21 13.26 7.44
C SER A 126 -13.16 12.31 6.73
N TYR A 127 -14.11 12.87 5.97
CA TYR A 127 -15.05 12.09 5.19
C TYR A 127 -14.35 11.25 4.13
N GLN A 128 -14.63 9.93 4.11
CA GLN A 128 -14.13 9.04 3.07
C GLN A 128 -15.22 8.63 2.10
N LYS A 129 -14.99 8.85 0.80
CA LYS A 129 -15.97 8.58 -0.25
C LYS A 129 -16.34 7.09 -0.38
N SER A 130 -15.43 6.18 -0.04
CA SER A 130 -15.68 4.73 -0.08
C SER A 130 -16.57 4.25 1.07
N LEU A 131 -16.52 4.92 2.22
CA LEU A 131 -17.33 4.61 3.40
C LEU A 131 -18.65 5.39 3.41
N GLU A 132 -18.67 6.55 2.76
CA GLU A 132 -19.71 7.57 2.88
C GLU A 132 -19.84 8.14 4.30
N MET A 133 -18.78 8.03 5.11
CA MET A 133 -18.63 8.58 6.46
C MET A 133 -17.14 8.74 6.82
N ALA A 134 -16.83 9.22 8.03
CA ALA A 134 -15.46 9.29 8.53
C ALA A 134 -15.00 7.93 9.11
N PRO A 135 -13.70 7.56 9.02
CA PRO A 135 -13.18 6.34 9.63
C PRO A 135 -13.48 6.19 11.12
N PHE A 136 -13.41 7.29 11.88
CA PHE A 136 -13.76 7.31 13.30
C PHE A 136 -15.23 6.91 13.50
N GLU A 137 -16.13 7.43 12.68
CA GLU A 137 -17.55 7.09 12.73
C GLU A 137 -17.77 5.62 12.40
N ALA A 138 -17.10 5.10 11.37
CA ALA A 138 -17.14 3.69 11.02
C ALA A 138 -16.60 2.78 12.15
N LEU A 139 -15.56 3.20 12.85
CA LEU A 139 -14.95 2.45 13.94
C LEU A 139 -15.79 2.45 15.21
N TYR A 140 -16.30 3.61 15.63
CA TYR A 140 -16.95 3.79 16.93
C TYR A 140 -18.47 3.90 16.88
N GLY A 141 -19.08 3.92 15.69
CA GLY A 141 -20.54 4.06 15.53
C GLY A 141 -21.09 5.43 15.85
N ARG A 142 -20.22 6.42 16.03
CA ARG A 142 -20.60 7.81 16.31
C ARG A 142 -19.56 8.78 15.78
N ARG A 143 -19.98 10.00 15.50
CA ARG A 143 -19.06 11.09 15.15
C ARG A 143 -18.15 11.42 16.32
N CYS A 144 -16.92 11.80 16.02
CA CYS A 144 -15.98 12.24 17.04
C CYS A 144 -16.49 13.53 17.69
N ARG A 145 -16.49 13.55 19.02
CA ARG A 145 -16.79 14.75 19.79
C ARG A 145 -15.48 15.51 20.03
N THR A 146 -15.39 16.69 19.46
CA THR A 146 -14.26 17.59 19.68
C THR A 146 -14.66 18.65 20.71
N PRO A 147 -13.71 19.30 21.40
CA PRO A 147 -14.03 20.41 22.31
C PRO A 147 -14.84 21.53 21.65
N LEU A 148 -14.74 21.68 20.32
CA LEU A 148 -15.51 22.65 19.52
C LEU A 148 -16.98 22.24 19.32
N ASN A 149 -17.32 20.97 19.53
CA ASN A 149 -18.63 20.38 19.24
C ASN A 149 -19.27 19.75 20.50
N TRP A 150 -19.00 20.33 21.67
CA TRP A 150 -19.47 19.84 22.98
C TRP A 150 -20.98 20.08 23.22
N SER A 151 -21.69 20.70 22.29
CA SER A 151 -23.05 21.21 22.47
C SER A 151 -24.18 20.19 22.29
N GLU A 152 -23.93 18.87 22.29
CA GLU A 152 -25.03 17.91 22.38
C GLU A 152 -25.58 17.88 23.82
N PRO A 153 -26.82 18.34 24.07
CA PRO A 153 -27.43 18.21 25.38
C PRO A 153 -27.85 16.74 25.56
N GLY A 154 -27.24 16.06 26.52
CA GLY A 154 -27.72 14.77 27.02
C GLY A 154 -26.65 13.68 27.13
N GLU A 155 -26.64 12.98 28.26
CA GLU A 155 -26.17 11.60 28.31
C GLU A 155 -27.06 10.77 27.38
N ARG A 156 -26.47 10.07 26.41
CA ARG A 156 -27.20 8.95 25.81
C ARG A 156 -27.37 7.93 26.94
N VAL A 157 -28.59 7.76 27.40
CA VAL A 157 -28.98 6.63 28.24
C VAL A 157 -28.90 5.40 27.34
N ILE A 158 -27.76 4.72 27.36
CA ILE A 158 -27.52 3.51 26.57
C ILE A 158 -27.98 2.34 27.44
N PHE A 159 -29.16 1.79 27.16
CA PHE A 159 -29.66 0.58 27.81
C PHE A 159 -29.82 -0.53 26.76
N GLY A 160 -29.19 -1.69 26.98
CA GLY A 160 -29.55 -2.94 26.29
C GLY A 160 -28.74 -3.35 25.04
N PRO A 161 -29.21 -4.39 24.30
CA PRO A 161 -28.54 -4.98 23.11
C PRO A 161 -28.48 -4.04 21.90
N ASP A 162 -29.11 -2.86 21.97
CA ASP A 162 -29.18 -1.87 20.89
C ASP A 162 -27.80 -1.44 20.37
N LEU A 163 -26.77 -1.41 21.22
CA LEU A 163 -25.40 -1.13 20.79
C LEU A 163 -24.86 -2.17 19.79
N VAL A 164 -25.14 -3.45 20.05
CA VAL A 164 -24.67 -4.55 19.21
C VAL A 164 -25.41 -4.50 17.88
N THR A 165 -26.74 -4.33 17.92
CA THR A 165 -27.58 -4.20 16.72
C THR A 165 -27.15 -3.01 15.86
N GLN A 166 -26.93 -1.84 16.47
CA GLN A 166 -26.46 -0.65 15.76
C GLN A 166 -25.08 -0.86 15.13
N ALA A 167 -24.15 -1.50 15.85
CA ALA A 167 -22.83 -1.81 15.33
C ALA A 167 -22.90 -2.78 14.14
N GLU A 168 -23.74 -3.82 14.23
CA GLU A 168 -23.96 -4.78 13.15
C GLU A 168 -24.59 -4.13 11.91
N GLU A 169 -25.61 -3.29 12.09
CA GLU A 169 -26.24 -2.54 11.01
C GLU A 169 -25.26 -1.62 10.29
N GLN A 170 -24.43 -0.92 11.07
CA GLN A 170 -23.41 -0.05 10.51
C GLN A 170 -22.34 -0.83 9.75
N VAL A 171 -21.91 -1.99 10.27
CA VAL A 171 -20.97 -2.87 9.56
C VAL A 171 -21.59 -3.35 8.24
N LYS A 172 -22.87 -3.78 8.24
CA LYS A 172 -23.59 -4.14 7.01
C LYS A 172 -23.62 -2.99 6.01
N PHE A 173 -23.87 -1.77 6.47
CA PHE A 173 -23.84 -0.57 5.62
C PHE A 173 -22.46 -0.33 5.00
N ILE A 174 -21.39 -0.36 5.81
CA ILE A 174 -20.00 -0.21 5.36
C ILE A 174 -19.65 -1.28 4.32
N HIS A 175 -20.01 -2.54 4.57
CA HIS A 175 -19.82 -3.65 3.64
C HIS A 175 -20.42 -3.37 2.27
N SER A 176 -21.68 -2.92 2.25
CA SER A 176 -22.38 -2.61 1.00
C SER A 176 -21.69 -1.49 0.21
N ASN A 177 -21.22 -0.45 0.90
CA ASN A 177 -20.54 0.69 0.31
C ASN A 177 -19.16 0.32 -0.23
N LEU A 178 -18.39 -0.49 0.51
CA LEU A 178 -17.09 -0.99 0.05
C LEU A 178 -17.24 -1.89 -1.17
N LYS A 179 -18.22 -2.81 -1.20
CA LYS A 179 -18.51 -3.65 -2.37
C LYS A 179 -18.89 -2.81 -3.60
N ARG A 180 -19.70 -1.76 -3.42
CA ARG A 180 -20.03 -0.79 -4.49
C ARG A 180 -18.79 -0.03 -4.96
N ALA A 181 -17.93 0.42 -4.04
CA ALA A 181 -16.69 1.11 -4.36
C ALA A 181 -15.70 0.21 -5.13
N GLN A 182 -15.49 -1.02 -4.67
CA GLN A 182 -14.66 -2.01 -5.34
C GLN A 182 -15.19 -2.34 -6.75
N SER A 183 -16.50 -2.52 -6.91
CA SER A 183 -17.13 -2.80 -8.20
C SER A 183 -16.96 -1.63 -9.18
N ARG A 184 -17.15 -0.38 -8.71
CA ARG A 184 -16.85 0.82 -9.48
C ARG A 184 -15.37 0.84 -9.90
N GLN A 185 -14.44 0.64 -8.96
CA GLN A 185 -13.00 0.62 -9.26
C GLN A 185 -12.63 -0.45 -10.28
N LYS A 186 -13.18 -1.67 -10.15
CA LYS A 186 -12.99 -2.75 -11.11
C LYS A 186 -13.47 -2.36 -12.50
N SER A 187 -14.70 -1.85 -12.62
CA SER A 187 -15.25 -1.41 -13.92
C SER A 187 -14.43 -0.32 -14.59
N TYR A 188 -13.93 0.67 -13.83
CA TYR A 188 -13.08 1.74 -14.36
C TYR A 188 -11.69 1.22 -14.78
N SER A 189 -11.10 0.32 -13.99
CA SER A 189 -9.80 -0.28 -14.28
C SER A 189 -9.86 -1.18 -15.51
N ASP A 190 -10.87 -2.03 -15.60
CA ASP A 190 -11.05 -2.97 -16.70
C ASP A 190 -11.37 -2.23 -18.02
N LYS A 191 -12.18 -1.16 -18.00
CA LYS A 191 -12.45 -0.31 -19.19
C LYS A 191 -11.19 0.36 -19.76
N ARG A 192 -10.20 0.68 -18.92
CA ARG A 192 -8.96 1.37 -19.34
C ARG A 192 -7.83 0.42 -19.69
N ARG A 193 -7.95 -0.88 -19.39
CA ARG A 193 -6.92 -1.88 -19.70
C ARG A 193 -7.16 -2.47 -21.09
N ARG A 194 -6.17 -2.34 -21.98
CA ARG A 194 -6.03 -3.25 -23.11
C ARG A 194 -5.43 -4.55 -22.58
N PRO A 195 -6.00 -5.74 -22.86
CA PRO A 195 -5.36 -6.99 -22.50
C PRO A 195 -4.06 -7.12 -23.30
N LEU A 196 -2.92 -6.85 -22.66
CA LEU A 196 -1.64 -7.32 -23.18
C LEU A 196 -1.51 -8.78 -22.75
N VAL A 197 -1.61 -9.68 -23.70
CA VAL A 197 -1.25 -11.08 -23.53
C VAL A 197 0.10 -11.26 -24.20
N PHE A 198 0.99 -11.99 -23.52
CA PHE A 198 2.28 -12.37 -24.05
C PHE A 198 2.30 -13.89 -24.18
N GLU A 199 3.00 -14.40 -25.19
CA GLU A 199 3.19 -15.83 -25.36
C GLU A 199 4.53 -16.26 -24.74
N VAL A 200 4.65 -17.55 -24.43
CA VAL A 200 5.97 -18.12 -24.08
C VAL A 200 6.90 -17.92 -25.28
N ASP A 201 8.16 -17.59 -25.02
CA ASP A 201 9.16 -17.16 -26.00
C ASP A 201 9.06 -15.72 -26.54
N ASP A 202 8.00 -14.95 -26.24
CA ASP A 202 7.97 -13.51 -26.55
C ASP A 202 9.11 -12.78 -25.79
N HIS A 203 9.72 -11.80 -26.46
CA HIS A 203 10.69 -10.91 -25.84
C HIS A 203 9.98 -9.67 -25.28
N VAL A 204 10.32 -9.30 -24.04
CA VAL A 204 9.72 -8.17 -23.34
C VAL A 204 10.75 -7.31 -22.64
N TYR A 205 10.46 -6.01 -22.56
CA TYR A 205 11.21 -5.08 -21.73
C TYR A 205 10.59 -4.99 -20.34
N LEU A 206 11.42 -5.02 -19.30
CA LEU A 206 11.03 -4.90 -17.91
C LEU A 206 11.12 -3.45 -17.44
N ARG A 207 10.05 -2.93 -16.83
CA ARG A 207 10.00 -1.56 -16.29
C ARG A 207 10.80 -1.43 -15.00
N VAL A 208 11.66 -0.41 -14.90
CA VAL A 208 12.45 -0.10 -13.70
C VAL A 208 11.95 1.20 -13.06
N SER A 209 11.73 1.19 -11.75
CA SER A 209 11.36 2.41 -11.00
C SER A 209 12.60 3.21 -10.61
N PRO A 210 12.64 4.53 -10.87
CA PRO A 210 13.81 5.38 -10.65
C PRO A 210 14.37 5.40 -9.22
N MET A 211 13.53 5.20 -8.20
CA MET A 211 13.95 5.25 -6.78
C MET A 211 14.40 3.90 -6.20
N LYS A 212 14.08 2.77 -6.86
CA LYS A 212 14.45 1.41 -6.40
C LYS A 212 15.48 0.73 -7.31
N GLY A 213 15.69 1.25 -8.53
CA GLY A 213 16.64 0.73 -9.53
C GLY A 213 18.11 1.12 -9.32
N VAL A 214 18.36 2.14 -8.49
CA VAL A 214 19.70 2.72 -8.25
C VAL A 214 20.70 1.70 -7.68
N HIS A 215 20.22 0.67 -6.96
CA HIS A 215 21.07 -0.38 -6.39
C HIS A 215 21.03 -1.72 -7.12
N ARG A 216 20.04 -1.98 -7.98
CA ARG A 216 19.76 -3.33 -8.51
C ARG A 216 20.13 -3.54 -9.98
N PHE A 217 20.20 -2.47 -10.78
CA PHE A 217 20.49 -2.54 -12.21
C PHE A 217 21.66 -1.62 -12.61
N GLY A 218 22.45 -1.13 -11.66
CA GLY A 218 23.62 -0.25 -11.91
C GLY A 218 23.30 1.18 -12.39
N LEU A 219 22.10 1.45 -12.90
CA LEU A 219 21.73 2.71 -13.54
C LEU A 219 21.33 3.79 -12.51
N LYS A 220 22.06 4.92 -12.49
CA LYS A 220 21.84 6.05 -11.56
C LYS A 220 21.02 7.20 -12.18
N GLY A 221 20.12 7.76 -11.37
CA GLY A 221 19.58 9.12 -11.55
C GLY A 221 18.28 9.27 -12.35
N LYS A 222 17.74 10.50 -12.39
CA LYS A 222 16.49 10.89 -13.09
C LYS A 222 16.50 10.62 -14.61
N LEU A 223 17.67 10.31 -15.19
CA LEU A 223 17.89 10.04 -16.62
C LEU A 223 18.05 8.55 -16.96
N ALA A 224 17.94 7.64 -15.99
CA ALA A 224 18.04 6.21 -16.24
C ALA A 224 16.91 5.70 -17.18
N PRO A 225 17.19 4.72 -18.05
CA PRO A 225 16.17 4.15 -18.91
C PRO A 225 15.06 3.52 -18.07
N ARG A 226 13.80 3.87 -18.39
CA ARG A 226 12.61 3.41 -17.66
C ARG A 226 12.33 1.92 -17.87
N TYR A 227 13.00 1.30 -18.83
CA TYR A 227 12.85 -0.10 -19.21
C TYR A 227 14.22 -0.71 -19.49
N VAL A 228 14.41 -1.97 -19.10
CA VAL A 228 15.63 -2.78 -19.28
C VAL A 228 15.28 -4.11 -19.97
N GLY A 229 16.26 -4.78 -20.56
CA GLY A 229 16.05 -5.96 -21.41
C GLY A 229 16.13 -5.58 -22.90
N PRO A 230 15.85 -6.50 -23.84
CA PRO A 230 14.77 -7.49 -23.78
C PRO A 230 15.13 -8.78 -23.03
N PHE A 231 14.15 -9.33 -22.32
CA PHE A 231 14.23 -10.66 -21.71
C PHE A 231 13.20 -11.57 -22.34
N LYS A 232 13.52 -12.86 -22.39
CA LYS A 232 12.64 -13.90 -22.93
C LYS A 232 11.66 -14.37 -21.85
N ILE A 233 10.40 -14.58 -22.22
CA ILE A 233 9.40 -15.20 -21.34
C ILE A 233 9.59 -16.71 -21.36
N THR A 234 9.81 -17.30 -20.19
CA THR A 234 10.00 -18.76 -20.04
C THR A 234 8.71 -19.48 -19.67
N GLU A 235 7.87 -18.87 -18.84
CA GLU A 235 6.65 -19.50 -18.34
C GLU A 235 5.57 -18.46 -18.00
N GLN A 236 4.31 -18.82 -18.18
CA GLN A 236 3.17 -18.08 -17.65
C GLN A 236 2.76 -18.63 -16.27
N CYS A 237 3.22 -18.00 -15.20
CA CYS A 237 2.94 -18.43 -13.81
C CYS A 237 1.53 -18.04 -13.30
N GLY A 238 0.72 -17.36 -14.11
CA GLY A 238 -0.66 -17.01 -13.80
C GLY A 238 -1.33 -16.14 -14.87
N PRO A 239 -2.61 -15.76 -14.71
CA PRO A 239 -3.36 -15.01 -15.72
C PRO A 239 -2.79 -13.62 -16.01
N VAL A 240 -1.95 -13.08 -15.13
CA VAL A 240 -1.36 -11.73 -15.24
C VAL A 240 0.12 -11.70 -14.85
N ALA A 241 0.79 -12.84 -14.71
CA ALA A 241 2.17 -12.94 -14.26
C ALA A 241 2.98 -13.90 -15.15
N TYR A 242 4.20 -13.49 -15.51
CA TYR A 242 5.11 -14.21 -16.40
C TYR A 242 6.49 -14.31 -15.75
N ARG A 243 7.17 -15.44 -15.95
CA ARG A 243 8.56 -15.65 -15.57
C ARG A 243 9.47 -15.24 -16.73
N LEU A 244 10.53 -14.51 -16.41
CA LEU A 244 11.53 -14.05 -17.38
C LEU A 244 12.85 -14.79 -17.20
N GLU A 245 13.54 -15.02 -18.31
CA GLU A 245 14.93 -15.46 -18.32
C GLU A 245 15.85 -14.28 -18.00
N LEU A 246 16.28 -14.20 -16.73
CA LEU A 246 17.19 -13.15 -16.28
C LEU A 246 18.66 -13.59 -16.44
N PRO A 247 19.57 -12.70 -16.89
CA PRO A 247 20.99 -12.97 -16.94
C PRO A 247 21.60 -13.36 -15.60
N PRO A 248 22.74 -14.08 -15.57
CA PRO A 248 23.40 -14.52 -14.33
C PRO A 248 23.71 -13.39 -13.35
N HIS A 249 24.00 -12.19 -13.84
CA HIS A 249 24.28 -11.01 -13.01
C HIS A 249 23.03 -10.45 -12.30
N LEU A 250 21.82 -10.89 -12.68
CA LEU A 250 20.53 -10.53 -12.06
C LEU A 250 19.86 -11.70 -11.33
N ALA A 251 20.54 -12.84 -11.17
CA ALA A 251 19.98 -14.05 -10.54
C ALA A 251 19.52 -13.85 -9.07
N ALA A 252 19.99 -12.80 -8.40
CA ALA A 252 19.54 -12.43 -7.05
C ALA A 252 18.14 -11.76 -7.03
N VAL A 253 17.58 -11.42 -8.18
CA VAL A 253 16.26 -10.77 -8.32
C VAL A 253 15.20 -11.81 -8.63
N HIS A 254 14.01 -11.69 -8.03
CA HIS A 254 12.87 -12.52 -8.39
C HIS A 254 12.57 -12.42 -9.90
N ASP A 255 12.29 -13.55 -10.53
CA ASP A 255 12.14 -13.74 -11.96
C ASP A 255 10.68 -13.66 -12.46
N VAL A 256 9.71 -13.61 -11.54
CA VAL A 256 8.27 -13.52 -11.84
C VAL A 256 7.78 -12.07 -11.77
N TYR A 257 7.22 -11.59 -12.89
CA TYR A 257 6.76 -10.21 -13.04
C TYR A 257 5.30 -10.12 -13.49
N HIS A 258 4.60 -9.10 -12.99
CA HIS A 258 3.23 -8.81 -13.41
C HIS A 258 3.22 -8.14 -14.79
N VAL A 259 2.23 -8.48 -15.63
CA VAL A 259 2.05 -8.00 -17.02
C VAL A 259 2.17 -6.48 -17.19
N SER A 260 1.78 -5.70 -16.18
CA SER A 260 1.87 -4.22 -16.21
C SER A 260 3.30 -3.67 -16.15
N GLN A 261 4.26 -4.51 -15.80
CA GLN A 261 5.68 -4.17 -15.74
C GLN A 261 6.41 -4.56 -17.03
N LEU A 262 5.73 -5.26 -17.93
CA LEU A 262 6.28 -5.75 -19.18
C LEU A 262 5.80 -4.90 -20.34
N LYS A 263 6.68 -4.68 -21.32
CA LYS A 263 6.35 -4.03 -22.59
C LYS A 263 6.81 -4.93 -23.73
N LYS A 264 5.91 -5.20 -24.70
CA LYS A 264 6.23 -6.04 -25.86
C LYS A 264 7.45 -5.49 -26.60
N CYS A 265 8.46 -6.32 -26.83
CA CYS A 265 9.55 -6.01 -27.72
C CYS A 265 9.06 -6.26 -29.15
N LEU A 266 9.01 -5.21 -29.97
CA LEU A 266 8.53 -5.32 -31.36
C LEU A 266 9.63 -5.78 -32.32
N ARG A 267 10.91 -5.63 -31.92
CA ARG A 267 12.08 -6.08 -32.66
C ARG A 267 13.17 -6.38 -31.66
N VAL A 268 13.62 -7.64 -31.61
CA VAL A 268 14.80 -8.01 -30.82
C VAL A 268 16.01 -7.32 -31.45
N PRO A 269 16.71 -6.42 -30.74
CA PRO A 269 17.93 -5.82 -31.25
C PRO A 269 18.97 -6.92 -31.48
N GLU A 270 19.54 -7.01 -32.69
CA GLU A 270 20.60 -7.98 -33.02
C GLU A 270 21.93 -7.65 -32.31
N GLU A 271 22.08 -6.42 -31.80
CA GLU A 271 23.18 -6.01 -30.94
C GLU A 271 22.67 -5.82 -29.51
N ALA A 272 23.06 -6.74 -28.63
CA ALA A 272 22.91 -6.55 -27.20
C ALA A 272 23.75 -5.33 -26.80
N VAL A 273 23.11 -4.29 -26.25
CA VAL A 273 23.85 -3.23 -25.56
C VAL A 273 24.57 -3.90 -24.40
N ASP A 274 25.89 -4.00 -24.51
CA ASP A 274 26.76 -4.61 -23.53
C ASP A 274 26.58 -3.87 -22.20
N THR A 275 25.93 -4.54 -21.25
CA THR A 275 25.68 -4.00 -19.91
C THR A 275 26.94 -4.04 -19.03
N SER A 276 28.07 -4.52 -19.57
CA SER A 276 29.36 -4.54 -18.89
C SER A 276 30.22 -3.28 -19.08
N GLN A 277 29.80 -2.30 -19.90
CA GLN A 277 30.57 -1.08 -20.19
C GLN A 277 29.97 0.25 -19.69
N ILE A 278 29.03 0.25 -18.72
CA ILE A 278 28.54 1.50 -18.07
C ILE A 278 28.54 1.38 -16.55
#